data_AF-A0A3C1VV36-F1
#
_entry.id   AF-A0A3C1VV36-F1
#
_cell.length_a   1.000
_cell.length_b   1.000
_cell.length_c   1.000
_cell.angle_alpha   90.00
_cell.angle_beta   90.00
_cell.angle_gamma   90.00
#
_symmetry.space_group_name_H-M   'P 1'
#
loop_
_entity.id
_entity.type
_entity.pdbx_description
1 polymer ?
#
loop_
_entity_poly.entity_id
_entity_poly.type
_entity_poly.pdbx_seq_one_letter_code
_entity_poly.pdbx_strand_id
1 'polypeptide(L)'
;AGAAARQMLIQCASEQWAVPASECTTALGYVQHNASGQSLSYGELADAAAALEPPAEPVLKDRSQFNIMGKAISRVDIPAKVDGSAFYGLDYKTDDMLFA
;
A
#
# COMPACT_ATOMS: atom_id res chain seq x y z
N ALA A 1 -8.08 6.98 -10.59
CA ALA A 1 -7.89 5.60 -10.08
C ALA A 1 -7.49 5.56 -8.59
N GLY A 2 -6.32 6.06 -8.16
CA GLY A 2 -5.86 5.88 -6.76
C GLY A 2 -6.74 6.51 -5.66
N ALA A 3 -7.43 7.62 -5.93
CA ALA A 3 -8.33 8.23 -4.96
C ALA A 3 -9.61 7.40 -4.72
N ALA A 4 -10.15 6.78 -5.77
CA ALA A 4 -11.30 5.87 -5.66
C ALA A 4 -10.94 4.63 -4.85
N ALA A 5 -9.80 3.99 -5.16
CA ALA A 5 -9.29 2.85 -4.39
C ALA A 5 -9.13 3.20 -2.89
N ARG A 6 -8.58 4.38 -2.58
CA ARG A 6 -8.46 4.85 -1.18
C ARG A 6 -9.82 4.96 -0.50
N GLN A 7 -10.84 5.50 -1.18
CA GLN A 7 -12.18 5.60 -0.62
C GLN A 7 -12.81 4.23 -0.38
N MET A 8 -12.64 3.30 -1.31
CA MET A 8 -13.14 1.92 -1.17
C MET A 8 -12.48 1.21 0.02
N LEU A 9 -11.16 1.36 0.20
CA LEU A 9 -10.44 0.82 1.36
C LEU A 9 -10.95 1.41 2.69
N ILE A 10 -11.17 2.73 2.73
CA ILE A 10 -11.74 3.41 3.92
C ILE A 10 -13.15 2.90 4.20
N GLN A 11 -13.98 2.73 3.17
CA GLN A 11 -15.34 2.21 3.30
C GLN A 11 -15.33 0.82 3.94
N CYS A 12 -14.57 -0.12 3.40
CA CYS A 12 -14.46 -1.48 3.94
C CYS A 12 -13.97 -1.50 5.39
N ALA A 13 -12.96 -0.71 5.73
CA ALA A 13 -12.46 -0.62 7.09
C ALA A 13 -13.51 -0.03 8.05
N SER A 14 -14.21 1.01 7.61
CA SER A 14 -15.25 1.67 8.41
C SER A 14 -16.44 0.74 8.68
N GLU A 15 -16.82 -0.09 7.71
CA GLU A 15 -17.85 -1.12 7.86
C GLU A 15 -17.41 -2.22 8.83
N GLN A 16 -16.17 -2.69 8.71
CA GLN A 16 -15.62 -3.72 9.59
C GLN A 16 -15.55 -3.28 11.06
N TRP A 17 -15.28 -1.99 11.30
CA TRP A 17 -15.22 -1.42 12.64
C TRP A 17 -16.55 -0.84 13.12
N ALA A 18 -17.57 -0.77 12.25
CA ALA A 18 -18.83 -0.09 12.49
C ALA A 18 -18.65 1.36 12.98
N VAL A 19 -17.71 2.10 12.37
CA VAL A 19 -17.41 3.51 12.67
C VAL A 19 -17.63 4.39 11.43
N PRO A 20 -17.82 5.71 11.59
CA PRO A 20 -17.89 6.61 10.44
C PRO A 20 -16.61 6.63 9.61
N ALA A 21 -16.74 6.56 8.28
CA ALA A 21 -15.60 6.67 7.35
C ALA A 21 -14.78 7.97 7.52
N SER A 22 -15.39 9.04 8.05
CA SER A 22 -14.72 10.31 8.36
C SER A 22 -13.71 10.21 9.52
N GLU A 23 -13.85 9.20 10.39
CA GLU A 23 -12.93 8.96 11.51
C GLU A 23 -11.74 8.09 11.11
N CYS A 24 -11.80 7.49 9.91
CA CYS A 24 -10.75 6.66 9.35
C CYS A 24 -9.77 7.51 8.51
N THR A 25 -8.49 7.26 8.71
CA THR A 25 -7.40 7.91 7.96
C THR A 25 -6.54 6.87 7.25
N THR A 26 -5.72 7.32 6.30
CA THR A 26 -4.85 6.42 5.51
C THR A 26 -3.42 6.89 5.57
N ALA A 27 -2.52 6.01 6.00
CA ALA A 27 -1.09 6.29 6.06
C ALA A 27 -0.27 5.01 5.94
N LEU A 28 0.84 5.10 5.20
CA LEU A 28 1.87 4.07 5.08
C LEU A 28 1.36 2.67 4.66
N GLY A 29 0.29 2.60 3.85
CA GLY A 29 -0.27 1.33 3.41
C GLY A 29 -1.34 0.73 4.33
N TYR A 30 -1.81 1.51 5.30
CA TYR A 30 -2.84 1.11 6.26
C TYR A 30 -4.00 2.09 6.28
N VAL A 31 -5.19 1.58 6.55
CA VAL A 31 -6.32 2.36 7.07
C VAL A 31 -6.22 2.34 8.59
N GLN A 32 -6.40 3.49 9.24
CA GLN A 32 -6.21 3.68 10.68
C GLN A 32 -7.40 4.42 11.27
N HIS A 33 -7.88 3.95 12.41
CA HIS A 33 -8.90 4.62 13.20
C HIS A 33 -8.29 5.14 14.49
N ASN A 34 -8.01 6.45 14.54
CA ASN A 34 -7.24 7.06 15.64
C ASN A 34 -7.96 6.98 16.98
N ALA A 35 -9.30 7.00 16.98
CA ALA A 35 -10.07 6.97 18.23
C ALA A 35 -10.04 5.59 18.91
N SER A 36 -9.99 4.49 18.15
CA SER A 36 -9.86 3.13 18.70
C SER A 36 -8.42 2.61 18.72
N GLY A 37 -7.49 3.27 18.03
CA GLY A 37 -6.11 2.81 17.86
C GLY A 37 -5.97 1.60 16.92
N GLN A 38 -7.02 1.25 16.18
CA GLN A 38 -7.01 0.11 15.26
C GLN A 38 -6.40 0.49 13.92
N SER A 39 -5.74 -0.49 13.29
CA SER A 39 -5.21 -0.37 11.93
C SER A 39 -5.40 -1.66 11.15
N LEU A 40 -5.68 -1.53 9.86
CA LEU A 40 -5.76 -2.63 8.90
C LEU A 40 -4.90 -2.30 7.70
N SER A 41 -4.11 -3.26 7.24
CA SER A 41 -3.32 -3.11 6.03
C SER A 41 -4.22 -3.08 4.80
N TYR A 42 -3.76 -2.45 3.72
CA TYR A 42 -4.49 -2.50 2.46
C TYR A 42 -4.61 -3.91 1.90
N GLY A 43 -3.67 -4.80 2.23
CA GLY A 43 -3.73 -6.20 1.81
C GLY A 43 -4.91 -6.93 2.43
N GLU A 44 -5.18 -6.69 3.72
CA GLU A 44 -6.34 -7.29 4.43
C GLU A 44 -7.68 -6.77 3.88
N LEU A 45 -7.70 -5.55 3.36
CA LEU A 45 -8.91 -4.91 2.82
C LEU A 45 -9.07 -5.10 1.30
N ALA A 46 -8.04 -5.57 0.60
CA ALA A 46 -7.99 -5.57 -0.86
C ALA A 46 -9.11 -6.41 -1.48
N ASP A 47 -9.34 -7.61 -0.96
CA ASP A 47 -10.36 -8.53 -1.47
C ASP A 47 -11.78 -7.97 -1.28
N ALA A 48 -12.07 -7.40 -0.11
CA ALA A 48 -13.34 -6.77 0.17
C ALA A 48 -13.56 -5.51 -0.69
N ALA A 49 -12.52 -4.68 -0.82
CA ALA A 49 -12.59 -3.47 -1.63
C ALA A 49 -12.77 -3.79 -3.12
N ALA A 50 -12.17 -4.87 -3.62
CA ALA A 50 -12.33 -5.29 -5.02
C ALA A 50 -13.77 -5.65 -5.40
N ALA A 51 -14.61 -5.99 -4.43
CA ALA A 51 -16.03 -6.28 -4.65
C ALA A 51 -16.92 -5.01 -4.75
N LEU A 52 -16.40 -3.83 -4.39
CA LEU A 52 -17.13 -2.57 -4.44
C LEU A 52 -17.02 -1.89 -5.81
N GLU A 53 -18.08 -1.21 -6.23
CA GLU A 53 -18.02 -0.34 -7.40
C GLU A 53 -17.18 0.91 -7.10
N PRO A 54 -16.19 1.25 -7.95
CA PRO A 54 -15.40 2.46 -7.76
C PRO A 54 -16.27 3.72 -7.91
N PRO A 55 -16.16 4.69 -6.98
CA PRO A 55 -16.88 5.95 -7.11
C PRO A 55 -16.46 6.71 -8.37
N ALA A 56 -17.44 7.25 -9.10
CA ALA A 56 -17.22 8.00 -10.33
C ALA A 56 -16.40 9.29 -10.10
N GLU A 57 -16.66 9.97 -8.97
CA GLU A 57 -15.99 11.21 -8.59
C GLU A 57 -15.34 11.09 -7.20
N PRO A 58 -14.12 10.52 -7.12
CA PRO A 58 -13.45 10.37 -5.84
C PRO A 58 -12.81 11.67 -5.37
N VAL A 59 -12.86 11.93 -4.05
CA VAL A 59 -12.22 13.10 -3.45
C VAL A 59 -10.69 12.99 -3.58
N LEU A 60 -10.10 13.94 -4.30
CA LEU A 60 -8.65 14.01 -4.50
C LEU A 60 -7.97 14.61 -3.27
N LYS A 61 -6.72 14.20 -3.03
CA LYS A 61 -5.86 14.84 -2.03
C LYS A 61 -5.33 16.15 -2.58
N ASP A 62 -5.26 17.16 -1.73
CA ASP A 62 -4.54 18.39 -2.04
C ASP A 62 -3.04 18.11 -2.18
N ARG A 63 -2.36 18.93 -3.01
CA ARG A 63 -0.91 18.82 -3.21
C ARG A 63 -0.13 19.00 -1.90
N SER A 64 -0.66 19.78 -0.95
CA SER A 64 -0.08 19.97 0.39
C SER A 64 -0.07 18.69 1.22
N GLN A 65 -0.93 17.71 0.91
CA GLN A 65 -1.02 16.42 1.61
C GLN A 65 -0.10 15.35 0.99
N PHE A 66 0.68 15.69 -0.04
CA PHE A 66 1.56 14.74 -0.69
C PHE A 66 2.81 14.51 0.16
N ASN A 67 2.92 13.29 0.70
CA ASN A 67 4.02 12.94 1.58
C ASN A 67 5.23 12.32 0.85
N ILE A 68 5.05 11.87 -0.39
CA ILE A 68 6.07 11.14 -1.19
C ILE A 68 6.47 11.94 -2.44
N MET A 69 5.49 12.53 -3.14
CA MET A 69 5.74 13.25 -4.39
C MET A 69 6.69 14.43 -4.17
N GLY A 70 7.74 14.52 -5.00
CA GLY A 70 8.73 15.61 -4.93
C GLY A 70 9.79 15.47 -3.83
N LYS A 71 9.81 14.36 -3.08
CA LYS A 71 10.82 14.12 -2.05
C LYS A 71 11.88 13.13 -2.52
N ALA A 72 13.14 13.40 -2.16
CA ALA A 72 14.23 12.46 -2.34
C ALA A 72 14.13 11.36 -1.26
N ILE A 73 13.49 10.24 -1.60
CA ILE A 73 13.31 9.09 -0.72
C ILE A 73 14.26 7.97 -1.16
N SER A 74 15.03 7.43 -0.24
CA SER A 74 15.92 6.29 -0.50
C SER A 74 15.11 5.08 -0.96
N ARG A 75 15.51 4.49 -2.09
CA ARG A 75 14.88 3.27 -2.58
C ARG A 75 15.33 2.08 -1.74
N VAL A 76 14.39 1.19 -1.44
CA VAL A 76 14.61 -0.03 -0.66
C VAL A 76 15.62 -0.99 -1.30
N ASP A 77 15.79 -0.95 -2.62
CA ASP A 77 16.69 -1.84 -3.37
C ASP A 77 18.13 -1.33 -3.46
N ILE A 78 18.44 -0.11 -3.03
CA ILE A 78 19.79 0.46 -3.15
C ILE A 78 20.83 -0.29 -2.30
N PRO A 79 20.61 -0.57 -1.00
CA PRO A 79 21.63 -1.23 -0.17
C PRO A 79 22.13 -2.54 -0.78
N ALA A 80 21.20 -3.43 -1.13
CA ALA A 80 21.54 -4.73 -1.73
C ALA A 80 22.29 -4.62 -3.07
N LYS A 81 22.03 -3.55 -3.83
CA LYS A 81 22.69 -3.30 -5.11
C LYS A 81 24.12 -2.76 -4.96
N VAL A 82 24.43 -2.07 -3.87
CA VAL A 82 25.74 -1.46 -3.64
C VAL A 82 26.66 -2.31 -2.77
N ASP A 83 26.11 -3.20 -1.94
CA ASP A 83 26.88 -4.13 -1.09
C ASP A 83 27.06 -5.54 -1.72
N GLY A 84 26.39 -5.81 -2.86
CA GLY A 84 26.49 -7.08 -3.57
C GLY A 84 25.60 -8.20 -3.03
N SER A 85 24.72 -7.93 -2.06
CA SER A 85 23.78 -8.91 -1.52
C SER A 85 22.51 -9.11 -2.37
N ALA A 86 22.30 -8.27 -3.38
CA ALA A 86 21.21 -8.44 -4.34
C ALA A 86 21.38 -9.72 -5.15
N PHE A 87 20.39 -10.62 -5.10
CA PHE A 87 20.33 -11.81 -5.95
C PHE A 87 19.84 -11.45 -7.35
N TYR A 88 20.67 -11.73 -8.36
CA TYR A 88 20.32 -11.67 -9.77
C TYR A 88 20.12 -13.09 -10.32
N GLY A 89 19.54 -13.19 -11.52
CA GLY A 89 19.26 -14.49 -12.14
C GLY A 89 20.51 -15.35 -12.34
N LEU A 90 21.71 -14.74 -12.46
CA LEU A 90 22.99 -15.47 -12.56
C LEU A 90 23.44 -16.07 -11.22
N ASP A 91 23.00 -15.50 -10.10
CA ASP A 91 23.34 -15.97 -8.75
C ASP A 91 22.47 -17.16 -8.32
N TYR A 92 21.40 -17.44 -9.07
CA TYR A 92 20.48 -18.54 -8.81
C TYR A 92 21.11 -19.87 -9.20
N LYS A 93 21.13 -20.83 -8.27
CA LYS A 93 21.62 -22.20 -8.48
C LYS A 93 20.54 -23.18 -8.07
N THR A 94 20.33 -24.21 -8.90
CA THR A 94 19.51 -25.39 -8.58
C THR A 94 20.40 -26.62 -8.50
N ASP A 95 19.96 -27.65 -7.77
CA ASP A 95 20.76 -28.86 -7.53
C ASP A 95 21.17 -29.58 -8.83
N ASP A 96 20.34 -29.51 -9.87
CA ASP A 96 20.56 -30.15 -11.19
C ASP A 96 21.02 -29.18 -12.30
N MET A 97 21.61 -28.03 -11.95
CA MET A 97 22.06 -27.04 -12.93
C MET A 97 23.24 -27.57 -13.76
N LEU A 98 23.05 -27.73 -15.08
CA LEU A 98 24.12 -28.12 -16.02
C LEU A 98 24.86 -26.87 -16.53
N PHE A 99 26.18 -26.93 -16.55
CA PHE A 99 27.07 -25.87 -17.04
C PHE A 99 27.60 -26.25 -18.43
N ALA A 100 27.73 -25.27 -19.34
CA ALA A 100 28.28 -25.44 -20.68
C ALA A 100 29.81 -25.24 -20.70
#